data_AF-A0A8D0FN07-F1
#
_entry.id   AF-A0A8D0FN07-F1
#
_cell.length_a   1.000
_cell.length_b   1.000
_cell.length_c   1.000
_cell.angle_alpha   90.00
_cell.angle_beta   90.00
_cell.angle_gamma   90.00
#
_symmetry.space_group_name_H-M   'P 1'
#
loop_
_entity.id
_entity.type
_entity.pdbx_description
1 polymer ?
#
loop_
_entity_poly.entity_id
_entity_poly.type
_entity_poly.pdbx_seq_one_letter_code
_entity_poly.pdbx_strand_id
1 'polypeptide(L)'
;MEEPRYLQADCSFRLGAHTVRLTLARSALGVEVEAARTAERWRGDFDAAFIEDLTHKTGNFKQFGIFCSMLESALRRSSASVSLDLLTYADLQTLRTRKTGASARPPPSTPSPLGAKRYLLLVYSVEFDR
;
A
#
# COMPACT_ATOMS: atom_id res chain seq x y z
N MET A 1 -24.81 0.99 15.83
CA MET A 1 -24.03 1.53 14.69
C MET A 1 -22.58 1.40 15.09
N GLU A 2 -21.71 0.73 14.31
CA GLU A 2 -20.26 0.87 14.57
C GLU A 2 -19.75 1.95 13.65
N GLU A 3 -19.13 2.96 14.25
CA GLU A 3 -18.58 4.10 13.53
C GLU A 3 -17.34 3.66 12.73
N PRO A 4 -17.15 4.21 11.52
CA PRO A 4 -15.91 4.03 10.79
C PRO A 4 -14.74 4.57 11.61
N ARG A 5 -13.64 3.79 11.67
CA ARG A 5 -12.43 4.22 12.36
C ARG A 5 -11.57 5.04 11.41
N TYR A 6 -11.28 6.26 11.82
CA TYR A 6 -10.38 7.16 11.10
C TYR A 6 -9.00 7.13 11.76
N LEU A 7 -7.98 6.87 10.96
CA LEU A 7 -6.59 6.89 11.40
C LEU A 7 -5.81 7.84 10.51
N GLN A 8 -4.91 8.60 11.09
CA GLN A 8 -3.98 9.44 10.34
C GLN A 8 -2.60 9.32 10.99
N ALA A 9 -1.56 9.21 10.17
CA ALA A 9 -0.19 9.34 10.64
C ALA A 9 0.71 9.94 9.56
N ASP A 10 1.71 10.68 10.02
CA ASP A 10 2.77 11.20 9.17
C ASP A 10 3.86 10.14 9.00
N CYS A 11 4.05 9.70 7.77
CA CYS A 11 4.96 8.65 7.38
C CYS A 11 6.08 9.21 6.50
N SER A 12 7.31 8.97 6.91
CA SER A 12 8.50 9.21 6.09
C SER A 12 8.77 8.01 5.20
N PHE A 13 8.45 8.14 3.92
CA PHE A 13 8.81 7.17 2.88
C PHE A 13 10.10 7.61 2.17
N ARG A 14 10.65 6.75 1.29
CA ARG A 14 11.83 7.10 0.47
C ARG A 14 11.62 8.35 -0.41
N LEU A 15 10.37 8.60 -0.80
CA LEU A 15 9.96 9.75 -1.61
C LEU A 15 9.78 11.05 -0.79
N GLY A 16 9.96 11.00 0.54
CA GLY A 16 9.80 12.14 1.44
C GLY A 16 8.71 11.95 2.50
N ALA A 17 8.35 13.03 3.18
CA ALA A 17 7.27 13.04 4.18
C ALA A 17 5.89 13.04 3.49
N HIS A 18 5.04 12.12 3.92
CA HIS A 18 3.67 11.97 3.43
C HIS A 18 2.73 11.75 4.61
N THR A 19 1.55 12.35 4.55
CA THR A 19 0.48 12.10 5.52
C THR A 19 -0.41 11.01 4.97
N VAL A 20 -0.53 9.89 5.69
CA VAL A 20 -1.39 8.77 5.33
C VAL A 20 -2.64 8.82 6.20
N ARG A 21 -3.82 8.84 5.58
CA ARG A 21 -5.13 8.76 6.24
C ARG A 21 -5.81 7.46 5.82
N LEU A 22 -6.34 6.73 6.80
CA LEU A 22 -7.07 5.49 6.60
C LEU A 22 -8.48 5.66 7.16
N THR A 23 -9.46 5.19 6.41
CA THR A 23 -10.86 5.10 6.82
C THR A 23 -11.24 3.63 6.81
N LEU A 24 -11.33 3.02 7.99
CA LEU A 24 -11.67 1.61 8.17
C LEU A 24 -13.16 1.50 8.49
N ALA A 25 -13.96 1.02 7.55
CA ALA A 25 -15.33 0.58 7.77
C ALA A 25 -15.39 -0.96 7.88
N ARG A 26 -16.56 -1.53 8.18
CA ARG A 26 -16.73 -3.01 8.28
C ARG A 26 -16.43 -3.74 6.97
N SER A 27 -16.77 -3.12 5.85
CA SER A 27 -16.73 -3.73 4.52
C SER A 27 -16.02 -2.87 3.47
N ALA A 28 -15.38 -1.79 3.89
CA ALA A 28 -14.68 -0.86 3.01
C ALA A 28 -13.48 -0.23 3.71
N LEU A 29 -12.40 -0.05 2.96
CA LEU A 29 -11.15 0.56 3.34
C LEU A 29 -10.92 1.76 2.42
N GLY A 30 -10.96 2.96 2.98
CA GLY A 30 -10.46 4.17 2.32
C GLY A 30 -9.01 4.39 2.69
N VAL A 31 -8.16 4.63 1.70
CA VAL A 31 -6.76 5.00 1.87
C VAL A 31 -6.53 6.31 1.16
N GLU A 32 -5.95 7.27 1.87
CA GLU A 32 -5.51 8.52 1.30
C GLU A 32 -4.06 8.78 1.69
N VAL A 33 -3.27 9.24 0.73
CA VAL A 33 -1.87 9.60 0.92
C VAL A 33 -1.69 10.99 0.35
N GLU A 34 -1.13 11.88 1.16
CA GLU A 34 -0.89 13.28 0.79
C GLU A 34 0.62 13.55 0.90
N ALA A 35 1.23 14.01 -0.19
CA ALA A 35 2.64 14.40 -0.18
C ALA A 35 2.80 15.80 0.41
N ALA A 36 3.53 15.92 1.53
CA ALA A 36 3.73 17.21 2.19
C ALA A 36 4.48 18.22 1.31
N ARG A 37 5.31 17.74 0.37
CA ARG A 37 6.14 18.58 -0.49
C ARG A 37 5.43 19.09 -1.74
N THR A 38 4.61 18.25 -2.37
CA THR A 38 3.96 18.57 -3.66
C THR A 38 2.47 18.88 -3.51
N ALA A 39 1.91 18.71 -2.30
CA ALA A 39 0.47 18.78 -2.03
C ALA A 39 -0.37 17.82 -2.91
N GLU A 40 0.27 16.83 -3.52
CA GLU A 40 -0.41 15.80 -4.30
C GLU A 40 -1.11 14.83 -3.35
N ARG A 41 -2.37 14.51 -3.68
CA ARG A 41 -3.18 13.57 -2.92
C ARG A 41 -3.58 12.40 -3.78
N TRP A 42 -3.36 11.20 -3.26
CA TRP A 42 -3.82 9.94 -3.83
C TRP A 42 -4.86 9.35 -2.92
N ARG A 43 -5.99 8.96 -3.48
CA ARG A 43 -7.07 8.28 -2.78
C ARG A 43 -7.39 6.96 -3.46
N GLY A 44 -7.65 5.93 -2.66
CA GLY A 44 -8.17 4.65 -3.12
C GLY A 44 -9.20 4.14 -2.12
N ASP A 45 -10.35 3.72 -2.64
CA ASP A 45 -11.40 3.08 -1.86
C ASP A 45 -11.46 1.62 -2.30
N PHE A 46 -11.44 0.70 -1.33
CA PHE A 46 -11.37 -0.74 -1.55
C PHE A 46 -12.45 -1.43 -0.72
N ASP A 47 -13.23 -2.31 -1.32
CA ASP A 47 -14.18 -3.15 -0.59
C ASP A 47 -13.50 -4.37 0.03
N ALA A 48 -14.17 -5.01 0.99
CA ALA A 48 -13.65 -6.18 1.69
C ALA A 48 -13.33 -7.35 0.74
N ALA A 49 -14.20 -7.62 -0.24
CA ALA A 49 -14.01 -8.72 -1.18
C ALA A 49 -12.79 -8.49 -2.07
N PHE A 50 -12.56 -7.25 -2.51
CA PHE A 50 -11.36 -6.89 -3.27
C PHE A 50 -10.07 -7.12 -2.48
N ILE A 51 -10.01 -6.72 -1.20
CA ILE A 51 -8.82 -6.92 -0.36
C ILE A 51 -8.55 -8.41 -0.10
N GLU A 52 -9.61 -9.18 0.13
CA GLU A 52 -9.52 -10.63 0.33
C GLU A 52 -9.02 -11.34 -0.94
N ASP A 53 -9.56 -11.00 -2.11
CA ASP A 53 -9.08 -11.50 -3.40
C ASP A 53 -7.63 -11.07 -3.68
N LEU A 54 -7.27 -9.83 -3.33
CA LEU A 54 -5.90 -9.32 -3.47
C LEU A 54 -4.91 -10.15 -2.64
N THR A 55 -5.22 -10.40 -1.37
CA THR A 55 -4.35 -11.18 -0.47
C THR A 55 -4.30 -12.65 -0.90
N HIS A 56 -5.41 -13.19 -1.40
CA HIS A 56 -5.46 -14.53 -2.00
C HIS A 56 -4.54 -14.63 -3.23
N LYS A 57 -4.57 -13.65 -4.12
CA LYS A 57 -3.68 -13.57 -5.31
C LYS A 57 -2.21 -13.47 -4.95
N THR A 58 -1.88 -12.89 -3.79
CA THR A 58 -0.50 -12.85 -3.30
C THR A 58 -0.01 -14.17 -2.70
N GLY A 59 -0.89 -15.18 -2.57
CA GLY A 59 -0.57 -16.48 -1.97
C GLY A 59 -0.66 -16.51 -0.45
N ASN A 60 -1.01 -15.39 0.19
CA ASN A 60 -1.13 -15.28 1.64
C ASN A 60 -2.47 -14.63 2.00
N PHE A 61 -3.54 -15.43 1.96
CA PHE A 61 -4.89 -14.96 2.24
C PHE A 61 -4.98 -14.31 3.63
N LYS A 62 -5.59 -13.14 3.68
CA LYS A 62 -5.90 -12.41 4.91
C LYS A 62 -7.34 -11.92 4.83
N GLN A 63 -8.13 -12.27 5.84
CA GLN A 63 -9.47 -11.71 6.01
C GLN A 63 -9.37 -10.19 6.10
N PHE A 64 -10.40 -9.49 5.60
CA PHE A 64 -10.41 -8.03 5.56
C PHE A 64 -10.12 -7.39 6.94
N GLY A 65 -10.74 -7.89 8.01
CA GLY A 65 -10.52 -7.37 9.37
C GLY A 65 -9.07 -7.53 9.87
N ILE A 66 -8.39 -8.62 9.48
CA ILE A 66 -6.98 -8.85 9.81
C ILE A 66 -6.12 -7.87 9.00
N PHE A 67 -6.40 -7.71 7.71
CA PHE A 67 -5.69 -6.77 6.85
C PHE A 67 -5.80 -5.33 7.38
N CYS A 68 -6.99 -4.90 7.78
CA CYS A 68 -7.21 -3.60 8.42
C CYS A 68 -6.39 -3.43 9.71
N SER A 69 -6.33 -4.46 10.55
CA SER A 69 -5.55 -4.45 11.80
C SER A 69 -4.04 -4.39 11.53
N MET A 70 -3.57 -5.09 10.50
CA MET A 70 -2.17 -5.03 10.03
C MET A 70 -1.84 -3.64 9.50
N LEU A 71 -2.73 -3.04 8.70
CA LEU A 71 -2.56 -1.71 8.15
C LEU A 71 -2.54 -0.64 9.26
N GLU A 72 -3.43 -0.76 10.25
CA GLU A 72 -3.44 0.09 11.44
C GLU A 72 -2.12 -0.03 12.22
N SER A 73 -1.63 -1.25 12.43
CA SER A 73 -0.37 -1.50 13.14
C SER A 73 0.84 -0.97 12.38
N ALA A 74 0.85 -1.11 11.05
CA ALA A 74 1.89 -0.60 10.17
C ALA A 74 1.91 0.94 10.17
N LEU A 75 0.73 1.57 10.16
CA LEU A 75 0.59 3.02 10.25
C LEU A 75 1.08 3.55 11.60
N ARG A 76 0.74 2.88 12.71
CA ARG A 76 1.23 3.26 14.06
C ARG A 76 2.68 2.85 14.32
N ARG A 77 3.32 2.11 13.40
CA ARG A 77 4.63 1.46 13.60
C ARG A 77 4.70 0.65 14.90
N SER A 78 3.58 0.03 15.29
CA SER A 78 3.45 -0.71 16.54
C SER A 78 3.89 -2.17 16.44
N SER A 79 4.22 -2.65 15.24
CA SER A 79 4.67 -4.02 15.01
C SER A 79 5.84 -4.03 14.01
N ALA A 80 6.91 -4.74 14.35
CA ALA A 80 8.08 -4.92 13.49
C ALA A 80 7.81 -5.83 12.29
N SER A 81 6.75 -6.63 12.33
CA SER A 81 6.40 -7.58 11.26
C SER A 81 5.60 -6.94 10.12
N VAL A 82 5.14 -5.69 10.27
CA VAL A 82 4.40 -4.97 9.25
C VAL A 82 4.99 -3.59 9.01
N SER A 83 5.22 -3.23 7.75
CA SER A 83 5.66 -1.88 7.38
C SER A 83 4.91 -1.38 6.15
N LEU A 84 4.85 -0.06 6.01
CA LEU A 84 4.29 0.61 4.85
C LEU A 84 5.42 1.14 3.97
N ASP A 85 5.31 0.92 2.67
CA ASP A 85 6.17 1.56 1.67
C ASP A 85 5.32 2.21 0.58
N LEU A 86 5.82 3.29 -0.01
CA LEU A 86 5.15 4.00 -1.09
C LEU A 86 6.00 3.90 -2.33
N LEU A 87 5.46 3.29 -3.38
CA LEU A 87 6.15 3.06 -4.64
C LEU A 87 5.48 3.81 -5.79
N THR A 88 6.30 4.23 -6.75
CA THR A 88 5.83 4.68 -8.05
C THR A 88 5.63 3.49 -9.00
N TYR A 89 4.94 3.71 -10.12
CA TYR A 89 4.82 2.68 -11.16
C TYR A 89 6.19 2.20 -11.68
N ALA A 90 7.17 3.11 -11.80
CA ALA A 90 8.53 2.76 -12.23
C ALA A 90 9.25 1.85 -11.20
N ASP A 91 9.05 2.12 -9.92
CA ASP A 91 9.61 1.28 -8.86
C ASP A 91 8.97 -0.12 -8.87
N LEU A 92 7.65 -0.21 -9.07
CA LEU A 92 6.96 -1.50 -9.20
C LEU A 92 7.48 -2.34 -10.36
N GLN A 93 7.71 -1.71 -11.52
CA GLN A 93 8.31 -2.40 -12.67
C GLN A 93 9.70 -2.92 -12.31
N THR A 94 10.53 -2.10 -11.68
CA THR A 94 11.88 -2.49 -11.23
C THR A 94 11.83 -3.65 -10.23
N LEU A 95 10.86 -3.66 -9.31
CA LEU A 95 10.68 -4.70 -8.30
C LEU A 95 10.24 -6.03 -8.93
N ARG A 96 9.35 -6.00 -9.93
CA ARG A 96 8.97 -7.19 -10.72
C ARG A 96 10.15 -7.78 -11.47
N THR A 97 10.94 -6.95 -12.14
CA THR A 97 12.12 -7.38 -12.90
C THR A 97 13.16 -8.05 -11.99
N ARG A 98 13.35 -7.54 -10.76
CA ARG A 98 14.24 -8.15 -9.76
C ARG A 98 13.71 -9.48 -9.22
N LYS A 99 12.40 -9.62 -8.98
CA LYS A 99 11.80 -10.85 -8.44
C LYS A 99 11.79 -12.01 -9.46
N THR A 100 11.84 -11.72 -10.76
CA THR A 100 11.80 -12.74 -11.83
C THR A 100 13.16 -12.98 -12.51
N GLY A 101 14.23 -12.26 -12.14
CA GLY A 101 15.58 -12.46 -12.68
C GLY A 101 15.72 -12.18 -14.19
N ALA A 102 14.69 -11.67 -14.84
CA ALA A 102 14.69 -11.40 -16.27
C ALA A 102 15.18 -9.97 -16.52
N SER A 103 16.36 -9.83 -17.11
CA SER A 103 16.86 -8.56 -17.66
C SER A 103 15.98 -8.11 -18.84
N ALA A 104 14.84 -7.51 -18.55
CA ALA A 104 13.98 -6.90 -19.56
C ALA A 104 14.36 -5.43 -19.73
N ARG A 105 14.90 -5.11 -20.91
CA ARG A 105 15.16 -3.77 -21.44
C ARG A 105 13.96 -2.84 -21.16
N PRO A 106 14.18 -1.61 -20.64
CA PRO A 106 13.08 -0.71 -20.33
C PRO A 106 12.30 -0.37 -21.62
N PRO A 107 10.95 -0.47 -21.63
CA PRO A 107 10.15 0.02 -22.72
C PRO A 107 10.23 1.57 -22.80
N PRO A 108 10.03 2.16 -23.98
CA PRO A 108 10.07 3.61 -24.15
C PRO A 108 9.00 4.27 -23.26
N SER A 109 9.43 5.28 -22.52
CA SER A 109 8.62 6.10 -21.63
C SER A 109 7.59 6.91 -22.42
N THR A 110 6.41 6.34 -22.67
CA THR A 110 5.23 7.11 -22.99
C THR A 110 4.70 7.73 -21.69
N PRO A 111 4.39 9.05 -21.66
CA PRO A 111 3.78 9.70 -20.49
C PRO A 111 2.36 9.17 -20.34
N SER A 112 2.25 8.03 -19.66
CA SER A 112 0.97 7.42 -19.33
C SER A 112 0.43 8.07 -18.04
N PRO A 113 -0.89 8.28 -17.92
CA PRO A 113 -1.52 8.79 -16.69
C PRO A 113 -1.25 7.90 -15.45
N LEU A 114 -0.66 6.71 -15.67
CA LEU A 114 -0.16 5.79 -14.66
C LEU A 114 1.08 6.29 -13.89
N GLY A 115 1.85 7.25 -14.44
CA GLY A 115 3.00 7.83 -13.75
C GLY A 115 2.62 8.64 -12.49
N ALA A 116 1.40 9.16 -12.48
CA ALA A 116 0.83 9.85 -11.33
C ALA A 116 0.29 8.87 -10.27
N LYS A 117 0.12 7.57 -10.58
CA LYS A 117 -0.41 6.61 -9.61
C LYS A 117 0.68 6.24 -8.60
N ARG A 118 0.31 6.23 -7.32
CA ARG A 118 1.15 5.74 -6.23
C ARG A 118 0.57 4.45 -5.69
N TYR A 119 1.46 3.57 -5.26
CA TYR A 119 1.11 2.27 -4.71
C TYR A 119 1.59 2.22 -3.27
N LEU A 120 0.65 2.16 -2.33
CA LEU A 120 0.95 1.90 -0.93
C LEU A 120 1.06 0.38 -0.74
N LEU A 121 2.26 -0.09 -0.39
CA LEU A 121 2.53 -1.48 -0.13
C LEU A 121 2.49 -1.72 1.37
N LEU A 122 1.65 -2.67 1.77
CA LEU A 122 1.74 -3.30 3.08
C LEU A 122 2.73 -4.45 2.97
N VAL A 123 3.91 -4.29 3.59
CA VAL A 123 4.95 -5.32 3.63
C VAL A 123 4.78 -6.10 4.93
N TYR A 124 4.40 -7.36 4.80
CA TYR A 124 4.35 -8.31 5.90
C TYR A 124 5.63 -9.15 5.89
N SER A 125 6.44 -9.02 6.94
CA SER A 125 7.69 -9.75 7.11
C SER A 125 7.63 -10.55 8.41
N VAL A 126 7.41 -11.85 8.28
CA VAL A 126 7.57 -12.81 9.38
C VAL A 126 8.73 -13.74 9.04
N GLU A 127 9.39 -14.27 10.09
CA GLU A 127 10.65 -15.02 9.96
C GLU A 127 10.60 -16.25 9.04
N PHE A 128 9.41 -16.71 8.64
CA PHE A 128 9.22 -17.98 7.91
C PHE A 128 8.30 -17.91 6.67
N ASP A 129 7.81 -16.75 6.25
CA ASP A 129 7.07 -16.61 4.95
C ASP A 129 8.10 -16.27 3.85
N ARG A 130 8.40 -17.21 2.95
CA ARG A 130 9.20 -17.02 1.73
C ARG A 130 8.47 -17.61 0.53
#